data_AF-A0A533RWW9-F1
#
_entry.id   AF-A0A533RWW9-F1
#
_cell.length_a   1.000
_cell.length_b   1.000
_cell.length_c   1.000
_cell.angle_alpha   90.00
_cell.angle_beta   90.00
_cell.angle_gamma   90.00
#
_symmetry.space_group_name_H-M   'P 1'
#
loop_
_entity.id
_entity.type
_entity.pdbx_description
1 polymer ?
#
loop_
_entity_poly.entity_id
_entity_poly.type
_entity_poly.pdbx_seq_one_letter_code
_entity_poly.pdbx_strand_id
1 'polypeptide(L)'
;AAVETVDACLGRVIDAIRSKGGVALVTADHGNAESMIDSDGKTPFTAHTTTSVPFIVVADGLHGVRDGGGLADVAPTLLQLIRVEAPEEWTGRSLLVY
;
A
#
# COMPACT_ATOMS: atom_id res chain seq x y z
N ALA A 1 -1.68 16.07 -12.47
CA ALA A 1 -0.29 15.89 -12.96
C ALA A 1 0.52 14.89 -12.13
N ALA A 2 0.90 15.18 -10.88
CA ALA A 2 1.79 14.27 -10.12
C ALA A 2 1.19 12.86 -9.90
N VAL A 3 -0.04 12.78 -9.38
CA VAL A 3 -0.74 11.51 -9.14
C VAL A 3 -0.97 10.73 -10.44
N GLU A 4 -1.40 11.39 -11.51
CA GLU A 4 -1.61 10.77 -12.84
C GLU A 4 -0.31 10.18 -13.43
N THR A 5 0.82 10.88 -13.24
CA THR A 5 2.13 10.38 -13.67
C THR A 5 2.53 9.14 -12.88
N VAL A 6 2.29 9.13 -11.56
CA VAL A 6 2.55 7.96 -10.71
C VAL A 6 1.67 6.79 -11.13
N ASP A 7 0.39 7.03 -11.39
CA ASP A 7 -0.56 6.00 -11.86
C ASP A 7 -0.08 5.34 -13.17
N ALA A 8 0.27 6.15 -14.17
CA ALA A 8 0.80 5.63 -15.45
C ALA A 8 2.11 4.83 -15.27
N CYS A 9 2.99 5.26 -14.36
CA CYS A 9 4.20 4.50 -14.03
C CYS A 9 3.89 3.20 -13.29
N LEU A 10 2.97 3.24 -12.33
CA LEU A 10 2.57 2.09 -11.53
C LEU A 10 1.99 0.99 -12.42
N GLY A 11 1.13 1.33 -13.38
CA GLY A 11 0.60 0.36 -14.34
C GLY A 11 1.70 -0.42 -15.06
N ARG A 12 2.73 0.29 -15.58
CA ARG A 12 3.87 -0.34 -16.25
C ARG A 12 4.67 -1.28 -15.33
N VAL A 13 4.83 -0.91 -14.07
CA VAL A 13 5.54 -1.73 -13.07
C VAL A 13 4.74 -2.99 -12.72
N ILE A 14 3.44 -2.84 -12.47
CA ILE A 14 2.55 -3.95 -12.15
C ILE A 14 2.48 -4.94 -13.32
N ASP A 15 2.34 -4.45 -14.56
CA ASP A 15 2.34 -5.31 -15.75
C ASP A 15 3.64 -6.11 -15.87
N ALA A 16 4.79 -5.46 -15.64
CA ALA A 16 6.09 -6.12 -15.67
C ALA A 16 6.21 -7.22 -14.59
N ILE A 17 5.78 -6.94 -13.36
CA ILE A 17 5.77 -7.91 -12.25
C ILE A 17 4.87 -9.11 -12.59
N ARG A 18 3.63 -8.86 -13.05
CA ARG A 18 2.69 -9.92 -13.42
C ARG A 18 3.18 -10.77 -14.59
N SER A 19 3.86 -10.18 -15.57
CA SER A 19 4.45 -10.92 -16.70
C SER A 19 5.49 -11.97 -16.28
N LYS A 20 6.02 -11.86 -15.06
CA LYS A 20 6.97 -12.79 -14.46
C LYS A 20 6.34 -13.74 -13.44
N GLY A 21 5.00 -13.73 -13.30
CA GLY A 21 4.30 -14.46 -12.26
C GLY A 21 4.58 -13.94 -10.85
N GLY A 22 5.03 -12.69 -10.73
CA GLY A 22 5.26 -12.04 -9.44
C GLY A 22 3.99 -11.48 -8.83
N VAL A 23 4.12 -11.05 -7.57
CA VAL A 23 3.07 -10.38 -6.80
C VAL A 23 3.53 -8.98 -6.42
N ALA A 24 2.60 -8.08 -6.12
CA ALA A 24 2.91 -6.73 -5.65
C ALA A 24 2.03 -6.31 -4.48
N LEU A 25 2.59 -5.47 -3.61
CA LEU A 25 1.85 -4.68 -2.63
C LEU A 25 1.94 -3.22 -3.05
N VAL A 26 0.80 -2.54 -3.18
CA VAL A 26 0.73 -1.10 -3.47
C VAL A 26 0.17 -0.40 -2.24
N THR A 27 0.94 0.51 -1.67
CA THR A 27 0.59 1.29 -0.47
C THR A 27 1.29 2.64 -0.48
N ALA A 28 0.96 3.48 0.49
CA ALA A 28 1.73 4.68 0.84
C ALA A 28 2.27 4.57 2.27
N ASP A 29 3.20 5.46 2.63
CA ASP A 29 3.72 5.65 3.99
C ASP A 29 2.87 6.64 4.79
N HIS A 30 2.27 7.62 4.13
CA HIS A 30 1.29 8.56 4.70
C HIS A 30 0.42 9.21 3.62
N GLY A 31 -0.55 10.03 4.02
CA GLY A 31 -1.32 10.91 3.14
C GLY A 31 -0.68 12.30 2.97
N ASN A 32 -1.06 12.99 1.89
CA ASN A 32 -0.70 14.37 1.55
C ASN A 32 -1.58 14.86 0.39
N ALA A 33 -1.40 14.27 -0.79
CA ALA A 33 -1.94 14.76 -2.05
C ALA A 33 -3.48 14.75 -2.14
N GLU A 34 -4.15 14.04 -1.23
CA GLU A 34 -5.62 14.03 -1.13
C GLU A 34 -6.19 15.30 -0.50
N SER A 35 -5.37 16.11 0.18
CA SER A 35 -5.78 17.38 0.81
C SER A 35 -4.78 18.48 0.52
N MET A 36 -5.09 19.31 -0.49
CA MET A 36 -4.20 20.38 -0.96
C MET A 36 -4.59 21.79 -0.50
N ILE A 37 -5.76 21.94 0.11
CA ILE A 37 -6.33 23.22 0.57
C ILE A 37 -6.81 23.04 2.00
N ASP A 38 -6.52 24.00 2.86
CA ASP A 38 -6.91 23.98 4.27
C ASP A 38 -8.44 24.12 4.43
N SER A 39 -8.93 23.88 5.64
CA SER A 39 -10.33 23.99 6.07
C SER A 39 -10.98 25.35 5.80
N ASP A 40 -10.20 26.42 5.60
CA ASP A 40 -10.68 27.74 5.19
C ASP A 40 -11.03 27.84 3.68
N GLY A 41 -10.71 26.80 2.90
CA GLY A 41 -10.98 26.71 1.46
C GLY A 41 -10.08 27.56 0.58
N LYS A 42 -9.01 28.17 1.12
CA LYS A 42 -8.16 29.13 0.40
C LYS A 42 -6.67 28.92 0.63
N THR A 43 -6.27 28.59 1.84
CA THR A 43 -4.86 28.47 2.21
C THR A 43 -4.30 27.17 1.67
N PRO A 44 -3.15 27.18 0.96
CA PRO A 44 -2.49 25.95 0.54
C PRO A 44 -2.15 25.06 1.74
N PHE A 45 -2.56 23.80 1.69
CA PHE A 45 -2.19 22.81 2.69
C PHE A 45 -0.92 22.09 2.24
N THR A 46 0.17 22.25 3.00
CA THR A 46 1.50 21.73 2.62
C THR A 46 2.03 20.65 3.56
N ALA A 47 1.23 20.23 4.54
CA ALA A 47 1.60 19.21 5.52
C ALA A 47 1.15 17.81 5.08
N HIS A 48 1.58 16.79 5.81
CA HIS A 48 1.00 15.45 5.71
C HIS A 48 -0.41 15.44 6.33
N THR A 49 -1.20 14.42 5.99
CA THR A 49 -2.49 14.15 6.61
C THR A 49 -2.39 12.95 7.56
N THR A 50 -3.44 12.74 8.35
CA THR A 50 -3.62 11.54 9.18
C THR A 50 -4.57 10.53 8.55
N THR A 51 -4.81 10.63 7.23
CA THR A 51 -5.70 9.71 6.50
C THR A 51 -5.07 8.32 6.44
N SER A 52 -5.88 7.27 6.54
CA SER A 52 -5.44 5.91 6.24
C SER A 52 -4.96 5.80 4.79
N VAL A 53 -3.90 5.04 4.56
CA VAL A 53 -3.33 4.80 3.23
C VAL A 53 -3.98 3.59 2.57
N PRO A 54 -4.08 3.56 1.22
CA PRO A 54 -4.53 2.36 0.52
C PRO A 54 -3.54 1.23 0.75
N PHE A 55 -4.04 0.00 0.85
CA PHE A 55 -3.22 -1.21 0.83
C PHE A 55 -3.84 -2.21 -0.15
N ILE A 56 -3.20 -2.38 -1.31
CA ILE A 56 -3.69 -3.21 -2.40
C ILE A 56 -2.73 -4.37 -2.60
N VAL A 57 -3.28 -5.59 -2.61
CA VAL A 57 -2.53 -6.80 -2.93
C VAL A 57 -2.83 -7.21 -4.36
N VAL A 58 -1.79 -7.25 -5.19
CA VAL A 58 -1.86 -7.72 -6.57
C VAL A 58 -1.31 -9.15 -6.62
N ALA A 59 -2.19 -10.11 -6.38
CA ALA A 59 -1.93 -11.55 -6.44
C ALA A 59 -3.24 -12.31 -6.68
N ASP A 60 -3.13 -13.54 -7.20
CA ASP A 60 -4.27 -14.41 -7.43
C ASP A 60 -4.60 -15.26 -6.18
N GLY A 61 -5.87 -15.69 -6.05
CA GLY A 61 -6.28 -16.68 -5.03
C GLY A 61 -6.35 -16.17 -3.59
N LEU A 62 -6.51 -14.86 -3.38
CA LEU A 62 -6.66 -14.26 -2.05
C LEU A 62 -8.14 -14.09 -1.68
N HIS A 63 -8.50 -14.33 -0.42
CA HIS A 63 -9.86 -14.04 0.08
C HIS A 63 -10.05 -12.58 0.48
N GLY A 64 -8.97 -11.91 0.88
CA GLY A 64 -8.99 -10.48 1.16
C GLY A 64 -7.87 -10.04 2.10
N VAL A 65 -7.99 -8.81 2.57
CA VAL A 65 -7.14 -8.24 3.63
C VAL A 65 -8.00 -7.91 4.84
N ARG A 66 -7.46 -8.11 6.05
CA ARG A 66 -8.15 -7.76 7.30
C ARG A 66 -8.16 -6.24 7.52
N ASP A 67 -9.18 -5.77 8.22
CA ASP A 67 -9.24 -4.39 8.71
C ASP A 67 -8.24 -4.12 9.86
N GLY A 68 -8.00 -2.85 10.14
CA GLY A 68 -7.22 -2.39 11.30
C GLY A 68 -5.71 -2.68 11.20
N GLY A 69 -5.16 -2.72 9.98
CA GLY A 69 -3.73 -2.87 9.73
C GLY A 69 -2.92 -1.59 9.94
N GLY A 70 -1.60 -1.75 10.07
CA GLY A 70 -0.64 -0.64 10.09
C GLY A 70 0.60 -0.91 9.23
N LEU A 71 1.50 0.08 9.13
CA LEU A 71 2.71 -0.04 8.29
C LEU A 71 3.63 -1.20 8.71
N ALA A 72 3.64 -1.55 10.00
CA ALA A 72 4.38 -2.71 10.51
C ALA A 72 3.90 -4.05 9.92
N ASP A 73 2.68 -4.10 9.39
CA ASP A 73 2.07 -5.32 8.84
C ASP A 73 2.45 -5.57 7.37
N VAL A 74 3.02 -4.59 6.67
CA VAL A 74 3.36 -4.66 5.23
C VAL A 74 4.41 -5.75 4.96
N ALA A 75 5.52 -5.75 5.71
CA ALA A 75 6.60 -6.71 5.51
C ALA A 75 6.19 -8.16 5.85
N PRO A 76 5.53 -8.45 7.00
CA PRO A 76 4.96 -9.77 7.27
C PRO A 76 4.01 -10.25 6.17
N THR A 77 3.19 -9.35 5.62
CA THR A 77 2.26 -9.66 4.51
C THR A 77 3.01 -10.09 3.25
N LEU A 78 4.07 -9.37 2.88
CA LEU A 78 4.90 -9.73 1.73
C LEU A 78 5.56 -11.10 1.91
N LEU A 79 6.15 -11.36 3.09
CA LEU A 79 6.79 -12.64 3.39
C LEU A 79 5.80 -13.80 3.26
N GLN A 80 4.57 -13.64 3.75
CA GLN A 80 3.54 -14.66 3.61
C GLN A 80 3.17 -14.93 2.14
N LEU A 81 3.05 -13.89 1.30
CA LEU A 81 2.77 -14.06 -0.14
C LEU A 81 3.85 -14.89 -0.85
N ILE A 82 5.11 -14.71 -0.46
CA ILE A 82 6.25 -15.43 -1.04
C ILE A 82 6.64 -16.70 -0.27
N ARG A 83 5.81 -17.12 0.70
CA ARG A 83 5.99 -18.34 1.52
C ARG A 83 7.30 -18.37 2.29
N VAL A 84 7.69 -17.22 2.86
CA VAL A 84 8.82 -17.07 3.77
C VAL A 84 8.28 -16.78 5.17
N GLU A 85 8.88 -17.40 6.18
CA GLU A 85 8.51 -17.17 7.57
C GLU A 85 9.01 -15.79 8.04
N ALA A 86 8.16 -15.05 8.74
CA ALA A 86 8.55 -13.80 9.36
C ALA A 86 9.38 -14.06 10.63
N PRO A 87 10.42 -13.24 10.91
CA PRO A 87 11.16 -13.32 12.17
C PRO A 87 10.26 -13.19 13.41
N GLU A 88 10.60 -13.90 14.49
CA GLU A 88 9.81 -13.88 15.73
C GLU A 88 9.81 -12.51 16.41
N GLU A 89 10.84 -11.70 16.18
CA GLU A 89 10.96 -10.35 16.73
C GLU A 89 10.01 -9.34 16.04
N TRP A 90 9.43 -9.70 14.89
CA TRP A 90 8.47 -8.85 14.19
C TRP A 90 7.12 -8.89 14.88
N THR A 91 6.67 -7.73 15.37
CA THR A 91 5.38 -7.59 16.06
C THR A 91 4.22 -7.37 15.09
N GLY A 92 4.50 -6.90 13.87
CA GLY A 92 3.52 -6.79 12.80
C GLY A 92 2.99 -8.17 12.38
N ARG A 93 1.73 -8.22 11.96
CA ARG A 93 1.04 -9.44 11.56
C ARG A 93 0.50 -9.27 10.15
N SER A 94 0.68 -10.30 9.32
CA SER A 94 0.17 -10.28 7.95
C SER A 94 -1.29 -9.84 7.89
N LEU A 95 -1.60 -9.09 6.83
CA LEU A 95 -2.93 -8.58 6.54
C LEU A 95 -3.77 -9.60 5.76
N LEU A 96 -3.19 -10.65 5.20
CA LEU A 96 -3.92 -11.60 4.36
C LEU A 96 -4.94 -12.42 5.16
N VAL A 97 -6.10 -12.61 4.55
CA VAL A 97 -7.12 -13.57 4.98
C VAL A 97 -7.15 -14.71 3.95
N TYR A 98 -7.15 -15.95 4.44
CA TYR A 98 -7.27 -17.19 3.67
C TYR A 98 -8.54 -17.95 4.05
#